data_AF-A0A2N2BYT4-F1
#
_entry.id   AF-A0A2N2BYT4-F1
#
_cell.length_a   1.000
_cell.length_b   1.000
_cell.length_c   1.000
_cell.angle_alpha   90.00
_cell.angle_beta   90.00
_cell.angle_gamma   90.00
#
_symmetry.space_group_name_H-M   'P 1'
#
loop_
_entity.id
_entity.type
_entity.pdbx_description
1 polymer ?
#
loop_
_entity_poly.entity_id
_entity_poly.type
_entity_poly.pdbx_seq_one_letter_code
_entity_poly.pdbx_strand_id
1 'polypeptide(L)'
;MNKEKVQKYKSCLYKSLLLYTVLSYGYLAAVASSSADNTSTAISVFARELLSNNAVLLLFSLVFGFSFLIFTIKGMPNAAKWTIHIVLLYASMLLAFLSMARVGADPRSKVLFIFISTLIFAVLYSISALIVHLYKRKRR
;
A
#
# COMPACT_ATOMS: atom_id res chain seq x y z
N MET A 1 -3.59 -10.38 -33.45
CA MET A 1 -2.36 -9.87 -32.79
C MET A 1 -1.70 -11.03 -32.05
N ASN A 2 -0.45 -11.37 -32.39
CA ASN A 2 0.21 -12.60 -31.96
C ASN A 2 0.54 -12.57 -30.44
N LYS A 3 0.22 -13.64 -29.68
CA LYS A 3 0.31 -13.68 -28.20
C LYS A 3 1.71 -13.31 -27.68
N GLU A 4 2.74 -13.69 -28.43
CA GLU A 4 4.15 -13.45 -28.11
C GLU A 4 4.52 -11.95 -28.15
N LYS A 5 4.00 -11.20 -29.13
CA LYS A 5 4.20 -9.74 -29.21
C LYS A 5 3.54 -9.04 -28.02
N VAL A 6 2.33 -9.45 -27.65
CA VAL A 6 1.59 -8.89 -26.50
C VAL A 6 2.37 -9.07 -25.20
N GLN A 7 3.05 -10.21 -25.02
CA GLN A 7 3.85 -10.49 -23.83
C GLN A 7 5.13 -9.64 -23.76
N LYS A 8 5.81 -9.42 -24.89
CA LYS A 8 6.96 -8.50 -24.99
C LYS A 8 6.58 -7.05 -24.67
N TYR A 9 5.47 -6.54 -25.22
CA TYR A 9 4.99 -5.19 -24.92
C TYR A 9 4.64 -5.00 -23.45
N LYS A 10 3.95 -5.97 -22.84
CA LYS A 10 3.66 -5.95 -21.40
C LYS A 10 4.94 -5.88 -20.56
N SER A 11 5.93 -6.71 -20.87
CA SER A 11 7.22 -6.71 -20.14
C SER A 11 7.96 -5.39 -20.27
N CYS A 12 7.99 -4.79 -21.47
CA CYS A 12 8.59 -3.48 -21.70
C CYS A 12 7.89 -2.39 -20.88
N LEU A 13 6.55 -2.40 -20.87
CA LEU A 13 5.75 -1.44 -20.13
C LEU A 13 5.99 -1.54 -18.61
N TYR A 14 6.03 -2.75 -18.06
CA TYR A 14 6.37 -2.96 -16.64
C TYR A 14 7.78 -2.48 -16.28
N LYS A 15 8.78 -2.77 -17.13
CA LYS A 15 10.16 -2.31 -16.91
C LYS A 15 10.28 -0.79 -16.97
N SER A 16 9.60 -0.15 -17.91
CA SER A 16 9.55 1.31 -18.03
C SER A 16 8.85 1.94 -16.82
N LEU A 17 7.73 1.36 -16.37
CA LEU A 17 7.01 1.83 -15.20
C LEU A 17 7.85 1.75 -13.92
N LEU A 18 8.61 0.66 -13.76
CA LEU A 18 9.55 0.47 -12.65
C LEU A 18 10.67 1.51 -12.66
N LEU A 19 11.29 1.76 -13.82
CA LEU A 19 12.32 2.79 -13.96
C LEU A 19 11.77 4.19 -13.68
N TYR A 20 10.58 4.50 -14.19
CA TYR A 20 9.91 5.78 -13.94
C TYR A 20 9.57 5.98 -12.45
N THR A 21 9.13 4.93 -11.75
CA THR A 21 8.89 5.02 -10.31
C THR A 21 10.20 5.28 -9.56
N VAL A 22 11.27 4.55 -9.83
CA VAL A 22 12.57 4.79 -9.15
C VAL A 22 13.11 6.20 -9.42
N LEU A 23 13.04 6.67 -10.67
CA LEU A 23 13.50 8.01 -11.06
C LEU A 23 12.66 9.12 -10.42
N SER A 24 11.34 8.96 -10.36
CA SER A 24 10.45 9.96 -9.75
C SER A 24 10.65 10.06 -8.24
N TYR A 25 10.88 8.94 -7.54
CA TYR A 25 11.29 8.95 -6.13
C TYR A 25 12.66 9.60 -5.91
N GLY A 26 13.63 9.33 -6.78
CA GLY A 26 14.95 9.96 -6.74
C GLY A 26 14.88 11.48 -6.92
N TYR A 27 14.05 11.96 -7.85
CA TYR A 27 13.82 13.39 -8.04
C TYR A 27 13.15 14.04 -6.83
N LEU A 28 12.10 13.43 -6.28
CA LEU A 28 11.44 13.90 -5.05
C LEU A 28 12.40 13.95 -3.86
N ALA A 29 13.27 12.96 -3.72
CA ALA A 29 14.29 12.93 -2.68
C ALA A 29 15.35 14.02 -2.85
N ALA A 30 15.77 14.31 -4.08
CA ALA A 30 16.69 15.41 -4.38
C ALA A 30 16.05 16.78 -4.06
N VAL A 31 14.80 17.01 -4.46
CA VAL A 31 14.07 18.24 -4.14
C VAL A 31 13.82 18.38 -2.63
N ALA A 32 13.58 17.27 -1.93
CA ALA A 32 13.42 17.25 -0.47
C ALA A 32 14.74 17.44 0.31
N SER A 33 15.91 17.24 -0.30
CA SER A 33 17.23 17.45 0.32
C SER A 33 17.84 18.82 -0.03
N SER A 34 17.46 19.44 -1.15
CA SER A 34 17.90 20.79 -1.56
C SER A 34 17.38 21.93 -0.67
N SER A 35 16.54 21.63 0.34
CA SER A 35 15.98 22.58 1.32
C SER A 35 16.99 23.27 2.23
N ALA A 36 18.22 22.74 2.32
CA ALA A 36 19.18 23.19 3.31
C ALA A 36 19.68 24.62 3.05
N ASP A 37 19.65 25.09 1.79
CA ASP A 37 20.17 26.41 1.42
C ASP A 37 19.13 27.25 0.66
N ASN A 38 18.37 28.04 1.42
CA ASN A 38 17.91 29.40 1.06
C ASN A 38 17.26 29.61 -0.33
N THR A 39 15.96 29.32 -0.51
CA THR A 39 14.97 30.24 -1.19
C THR A 39 13.51 29.76 -1.25
N SER A 40 13.17 28.49 -0.98
CA SER A 40 11.74 28.12 -0.78
C SER A 40 11.58 26.93 0.17
N THR A 41 11.36 27.24 1.45
CA THR A 41 11.09 26.24 2.50
C THR A 41 9.77 25.50 2.27
N ALA A 42 8.81 26.09 1.56
CA ALA A 42 7.52 25.47 1.28
C ALA A 42 7.59 24.30 0.29
N ILE A 43 8.37 24.43 -0.80
CA ILE A 43 8.44 23.40 -1.87
C ILE A 43 9.15 22.15 -1.35
N SER A 44 10.23 22.35 -0.59
CA SER A 44 11.00 21.27 0.01
C SER A 44 10.24 20.53 1.13
N VAL A 45 9.51 21.26 1.99
CA VAL A 45 8.63 20.66 3.00
C VAL A 45 7.51 19.87 2.34
N PHE A 46 6.88 20.41 1.30
CA PHE A 46 5.86 19.70 0.53
C PHE A 46 6.42 18.44 -0.15
N ALA A 47 7.59 18.53 -0.78
CA ALA A 47 8.26 17.38 -1.40
C ALA A 47 8.59 16.28 -0.38
N ARG A 48 9.02 16.66 0.82
CA ARG A 48 9.31 15.71 1.91
C ARG A 48 8.04 15.01 2.42
N GLU A 49 6.95 15.75 2.59
CA GLU A 49 5.66 15.19 3.01
C GLU A 49 5.08 14.26 1.94
N LEU A 50 5.16 14.68 0.66
CA LEU A 50 4.72 13.89 -0.48
C LEU A 50 5.53 12.61 -0.63
N LEU A 51 6.86 12.68 -0.44
CA LEU A 51 7.75 11.53 -0.47
C LEU A 51 7.44 10.55 0.67
N SER A 52 7.21 11.05 1.89
CA SER A 52 6.82 10.23 3.04
C SER A 52 5.50 9.49 2.79
N ASN A 53 4.47 10.19 2.33
CA ASN A 53 3.16 9.60 2.06
C ASN A 53 3.20 8.59 0.90
N ASN A 54 3.91 8.90 -0.18
CA ASN A 54 4.07 7.98 -1.29
C ASN A 54 4.86 6.74 -0.89
N ALA A 55 5.93 6.87 -0.10
CA ALA A 55 6.71 5.73 0.38
C ALA A 55 5.86 4.76 1.19
N VAL A 56 4.97 5.28 2.04
CA VAL A 56 4.02 4.47 2.82
C VAL A 56 3.02 3.76 1.90
N LEU A 57 2.49 4.44 0.87
CA LEU A 57 1.61 3.82 -0.13
C LEU A 57 2.30 2.71 -0.93
N LEU A 58 3.58 2.91 -1.27
CA LEU A 58 4.37 1.92 -2.00
C LEU A 58 4.66 0.68 -1.12
N LEU A 59 5.03 0.89 0.14
CA LEU A 59 5.13 -0.17 1.15
C LEU A 59 3.83 -0.95 1.28
N PHE A 60 2.70 -0.25 1.39
CA PHE A 60 1.38 -0.87 1.50
C PHE A 60 1.03 -1.70 0.25
N SER A 61 1.33 -1.19 -0.94
CA SER A 61 1.16 -1.92 -2.20
C SER A 61 2.02 -3.18 -2.27
N LEU A 62 3.27 -3.10 -1.77
CA LEU A 62 4.20 -4.23 -1.74
C LEU A 62 3.73 -5.32 -0.77
N VAL A 63 3.26 -4.94 0.43
CA VAL A 63 2.60 -5.87 1.36
C VAL A 63 1.41 -6.53 0.68
N PHE A 64 0.55 -5.77 0.00
CA PHE A 64 -0.59 -6.32 -0.73
C PHE A 64 -0.16 -7.38 -1.75
N GLY A 65 0.87 -7.07 -2.55
CA GLY A 65 1.45 -8.01 -3.52
C GLY A 65 2.01 -9.27 -2.85
N PHE A 66 2.71 -9.14 -1.73
CA PHE A 66 3.23 -10.27 -0.96
C PHE A 66 2.10 -11.11 -0.36
N SER A 67 1.03 -10.46 0.09
CA SER A 67 -0.15 -11.09 0.65
C SER A 67 -0.88 -11.97 -0.37
N PHE A 68 -0.88 -11.59 -1.66
CA PHE A 68 -1.35 -12.45 -2.75
C PHE A 68 -0.43 -13.65 -3.01
N LEU A 69 0.88 -13.48 -2.79
CA LEU A 69 1.88 -14.54 -2.93
C LEU A 69 1.71 -15.64 -1.86
N ILE A 70 1.16 -15.32 -0.69
CA ILE A 70 0.82 -16.31 0.35
C ILE A 70 -0.21 -17.33 -0.17
N PHE A 71 -1.11 -16.92 -1.07
CA PHE A 71 -2.09 -17.84 -1.64
C PHE A 71 -1.49 -18.88 -2.60
N THR A 72 -0.33 -18.60 -3.19
CA THR A 72 0.37 -19.52 -4.11
C THR A 72 1.21 -20.60 -3.38
N ILE A 73 1.43 -20.45 -2.07
CA ILE A 73 2.18 -21.42 -1.26
C ILE A 73 1.43 -22.76 -1.20
N LYS A 74 2.05 -23.85 -1.67
CA LYS A 74 1.52 -25.22 -1.53
C LYS A 74 1.66 -25.70 -0.08
N GLY A 75 0.63 -26.36 0.45
CA GLY A 75 0.68 -27.04 1.75
C GLY A 75 -0.07 -26.37 2.91
N MET A 76 -0.56 -25.14 2.75
CA MET A 76 -1.34 -24.45 3.80
C MET A 76 -2.86 -24.60 3.59
N PRO A 77 -3.65 -24.89 4.65
CA PRO A 77 -5.11 -24.86 4.59
C PRO A 77 -5.63 -23.50 4.14
N ASN A 78 -6.67 -23.47 3.30
CA ASN A 78 -7.22 -22.22 2.79
C ASN A 78 -7.66 -21.25 3.89
N ALA A 79 -8.25 -21.76 4.98
CA ALA A 79 -8.62 -20.93 6.12
C ALA A 79 -7.41 -20.20 6.74
N ALA A 80 -6.28 -20.91 6.93
CA ALA A 80 -5.06 -20.33 7.48
C ALA A 80 -4.47 -19.24 6.56
N LYS A 81 -4.47 -19.45 5.24
CA LYS A 81 -4.02 -18.44 4.27
C LYS A 81 -4.84 -17.15 4.33
N TRP A 82 -6.16 -17.30 4.43
CA TRP A 82 -7.07 -16.16 4.60
C TRP A 82 -6.81 -15.42 5.90
N THR A 83 -6.67 -16.13 7.02
CA THR A 83 -6.37 -15.49 8.32
C THR A 83 -5.05 -14.73 8.28
N ILE A 84 -3.99 -15.33 7.73
CA ILE A 84 -2.68 -14.67 7.60
C ILE A 84 -2.78 -13.43 6.69
N HIS A 85 -3.49 -13.53 5.56
CA HIS A 85 -3.72 -12.41 4.66
C HIS A 85 -4.42 -11.23 5.35
N ILE A 86 -5.48 -11.50 6.11
CA ILE A 86 -6.24 -10.50 6.86
C ILE A 86 -5.37 -9.85 7.93
N VAL A 87 -4.62 -10.65 8.71
CA VAL A 87 -3.74 -10.15 9.77
C VAL A 87 -2.62 -9.28 9.20
N LEU A 88 -1.99 -9.71 8.09
CA LEU A 88 -0.92 -8.98 7.43
C LEU A 88 -1.42 -7.64 6.87
N LEU A 89 -2.59 -7.63 6.23
CA LEU A 89 -3.23 -6.43 5.73
C LEU A 89 -3.57 -5.47 6.85
N TYR A 90 -4.15 -6.00 7.93
CA TYR A 90 -4.56 -5.20 9.07
C TYR A 90 -3.35 -4.55 9.76
N ALA A 91 -2.30 -5.32 10.03
CA ALA A 91 -1.07 -4.82 10.64
C ALA A 91 -0.41 -3.73 9.77
N SER A 92 -0.37 -3.93 8.45
CA SER A 92 0.25 -2.98 7.53
C SER A 92 -0.59 -1.71 7.37
N MET A 93 -1.91 -1.84 7.43
CA MET A 93 -2.82 -0.69 7.43
C MET A 93 -2.62 0.16 8.69
N LEU A 94 -2.54 -0.45 9.87
CA LEU A 94 -2.25 0.26 11.12
C LEU A 94 -0.91 0.98 11.08
N LEU A 95 0.12 0.33 10.53
CA LEU A 95 1.46 0.89 10.44
C LEU A 95 1.51 2.08 9.47
N ALA A 96 0.85 1.96 8.32
CA ALA A 96 0.69 3.06 7.36
C ALA A 96 -0.05 4.24 7.98
N PHE A 97 -1.15 3.96 8.67
CA PHE A 97 -1.93 4.97 9.37
C PHE A 97 -1.14 5.65 10.48
N LEU A 98 -0.38 4.92 11.30
CA LEU A 98 0.48 5.51 12.34
C LEU A 98 1.58 6.39 11.73
N SER A 99 2.14 5.98 10.59
CA SER A 99 3.18 6.73 9.90
C SER A 99 2.67 8.01 9.23
N MET A 100 1.44 8.01 8.69
CA MET A 100 0.83 9.18 8.04
C MET A 100 0.18 10.14 9.02
N ALA A 101 -0.50 9.63 10.05
CA ALA A 101 -1.27 10.48 10.98
C ALA A 101 -0.39 11.23 11.98
N ARG A 102 0.94 11.01 11.96
CA ARG A 102 1.92 11.66 12.84
C ARG A 102 1.41 11.71 14.29
N VAL A 103 0.79 10.60 14.72
CA VAL A 103 -0.03 10.56 15.93
C VAL A 103 0.83 11.04 17.09
N GLY A 104 0.35 12.09 17.78
CA GLY A 104 1.07 12.73 18.88
C GLY A 104 1.55 11.73 19.94
N ALA A 105 2.53 12.14 20.74
CA ALA A 105 3.17 11.25 21.73
C ALA A 105 2.17 10.62 22.72
N ASP A 106 1.01 11.25 22.91
CA ASP A 106 -0.03 10.84 23.83
C ASP A 106 -0.56 9.42 23.55
N PRO A 107 -0.44 8.50 24.53
CA PRO A 107 -0.84 7.11 24.36
C PRO A 107 -2.36 6.96 24.11
N ARG A 108 -3.19 7.85 24.66
CA ARG A 108 -4.65 7.85 24.45
C ARG A 108 -5.03 8.06 22.99
N SER A 109 -4.36 8.98 22.30
CA SER A 109 -4.60 9.28 20.87
C SER A 109 -4.19 8.11 19.97
N LYS A 110 -3.10 7.41 20.31
CA LYS A 110 -2.66 6.19 19.61
C LYS A 110 -3.67 5.05 19.74
N VAL A 111 -4.21 4.84 20.95
CA VAL A 111 -5.23 3.81 21.20
C VAL A 111 -6.52 4.10 20.44
N LEU A 112 -7.03 5.34 20.51
CA LEU A 112 -8.21 5.76 19.73
C LEU A 112 -8.01 5.58 18.24
N PHE A 113 -6.82 5.94 17.74
CA PHE A 113 -6.48 5.81 16.35
C PHE A 113 -6.45 4.36 15.87
N ILE A 114 -5.83 3.47 16.64
CA ILE A 114 -5.86 2.02 16.38
C ILE A 114 -7.31 1.54 16.35
N PHE A 115 -8.13 1.92 17.33
CA PHE A 115 -9.52 1.50 17.43
C PHE A 115 -10.36 1.93 16.22
N ILE A 116 -10.28 3.20 15.82
CA ILE A 116 -10.98 3.73 14.63
C ILE A 116 -10.50 3.01 13.37
N SER A 117 -9.19 2.83 13.23
CA SER A 117 -8.58 2.11 12.11
C SER A 117 -9.04 0.64 12.05
N THR A 118 -9.17 -0.02 13.20
CA THR A 118 -9.74 -1.37 13.32
C THR A 118 -11.15 -1.43 12.78
N LEU A 119 -11.97 -0.46 13.17
CA LEU A 119 -13.38 -0.39 12.84
C LEU A 119 -13.57 -0.14 11.33
N ILE A 120 -12.78 0.76 10.74
CA ILE A 120 -12.77 1.02 9.30
C ILE A 120 -12.37 -0.24 8.53
N PHE A 121 -11.31 -0.93 8.96
CA PHE A 121 -10.89 -2.18 8.34
C PHE A 121 -11.99 -3.24 8.36
N ALA A 122 -12.62 -3.43 9.53
CA ALA A 122 -13.71 -4.39 9.69
C ALA A 122 -14.89 -4.09 8.75
N VAL A 123 -15.26 -2.82 8.60
CA VAL A 123 -16.32 -2.38 7.68
C VAL A 123 -15.94 -2.67 6.22
N LEU A 124 -14.76 -2.23 5.78
CA LEU A 124 -14.29 -2.45 4.40
C LEU A 124 -14.14 -3.92 4.07
N TYR A 125 -13.65 -4.72 5.02
CA TYR A 125 -13.53 -6.16 4.86
C TYR A 125 -14.90 -6.83 4.76
N SER A 126 -15.86 -6.44 5.60
CA SER A 126 -17.23 -6.96 5.57
C SER A 126 -17.93 -6.62 4.24
N ILE A 127 -17.76 -5.40 3.73
CA ILE A 127 -18.27 -5.00 2.41
C ILE A 127 -17.62 -5.85 1.31
N SER A 128 -16.30 -6.04 1.35
CA SER A 128 -15.57 -6.85 0.38
C SER A 128 -16.05 -8.30 0.38
N ALA A 129 -16.25 -8.89 1.55
CA ALA A 129 -16.79 -10.24 1.70
C ALA A 129 -18.22 -10.34 1.16
N LEU A 130 -19.06 -9.34 1.41
CA LEU A 130 -20.42 -9.25 0.91
C LEU A 130 -20.46 -9.16 -0.63
N ILE A 131 -19.58 -8.35 -1.23
CA ILE A 131 -19.44 -8.25 -2.70
C ILE A 131 -19.05 -9.61 -3.29
N VAL A 132 -18.06 -10.30 -2.70
CA VAL A 132 -17.63 -11.62 -3.17
C VAL A 132 -18.77 -12.65 -3.04
N HIS A 133 -19.55 -12.59 -1.96
CA HIS A 133 -20.69 -13.46 -1.75
C HIS A 133 -21.78 -13.23 -2.81
N LEU A 134 -22.16 -11.97 -3.06
CA LEU A 134 -23.13 -11.60 -4.10
C LEU A 134 -22.66 -12.01 -5.49
N TYR A 135 -21.37 -11.82 -5.80
CA TYR A 135 -20.79 -12.20 -7.09
C TYR A 135 -20.81 -13.72 -7.31
N LYS A 136 -20.48 -14.51 -6.28
CA LYS A 136 -20.57 -15.98 -6.34
C LYS A 136 -22.02 -16.46 -6.46
N ARG A 137 -22.97 -15.79 -5.79
CA ARG A 137 -24.40 -16.12 -5.88
C ARG A 137 -24.98 -15.86 -7.26
N LYS A 138 -24.52 -14.83 -7.97
CA LYS A 138 -24.96 -14.50 -9.34
C LYS A 138 -24.40 -15.44 -10.42
N ARG A 139 -23.31 -16.16 -10.14
CA ARG A 139 -22.71 -17.15 -11.06
C ARG A 139 -23.22 -18.59 -10.86
N ARG A 140 -23.99 -18.84 -9.80
CA ARG A 140 -24.77 -20.08 -9.63
C ARG A 140 -26.15 -19.88 -10.20
#